data_AF-A0AA42U2I5-F1
#
_entry.id   AF-A0AA42U2I5-F1
#
_cell.length_a   1.000
_cell.length_b   1.000
_cell.length_c   1.000
_cell.angle_alpha   90.00
_cell.angle_beta   90.00
_cell.angle_gamma   90.00
#
_symmetry.space_group_name_H-M   'P 1'
#
loop_
_entity.id
_entity.type
_entity.pdbx_description
1 polymer ?
#
loop_
_entity_poly.entity_id
_entity_poly.type
_entity_poly.pdbx_seq_one_letter_code
_entity_poly.pdbx_strand_id
1 'polypeptide(L)' 'MHSQLDILDHDPARMATANRAAAERALHHVQFTATVRQERHEYYLGEAERWEHLPAHSERSTNSKDMHA' A
#
# COMPACT_ATOMS: atom_id res chain seq x y z
N MET A 1 -9.00 -18.59 15.95
CA MET A 1 -9.91 -18.06 14.90
C MET A 1 -9.15 -17.02 14.12
N HIS A 2 -9.17 -17.14 12.79
CA HIS A 2 -8.44 -16.31 11.83
C HIS A 2 -8.91 -14.84 11.89
N SER A 3 -8.05 -13.91 12.29
CA SER A 3 -8.30 -12.48 12.13
C SER A 3 -7.96 -12.08 10.68
N GLN A 4 -8.84 -12.49 9.77
CA GLN A 4 -8.77 -12.25 8.33
C GLN A 4 -9.17 -10.81 7.94
N LEU A 5 -9.22 -9.88 8.92
CA LEU A 5 -9.79 -8.53 8.77
C LEU A 5 -8.79 -7.37 8.88
N ASP A 6 -7.53 -7.60 9.28
CA ASP A 6 -6.48 -6.55 9.25
C ASP A 6 -6.01 -6.20 7.81
N ILE A 7 -6.52 -6.91 6.80
CA ILE A 7 -6.28 -6.66 5.38
C ILE A 7 -7.11 -5.44 4.91
N LEU A 8 -8.25 -5.16 5.56
CA LEU A 8 -9.19 -4.12 5.14
C LEU A 8 -8.95 -2.76 5.83
N ASP A 9 -8.16 -2.71 6.91
CA ASP A 9 -7.61 -1.46 7.46
C ASP A 9 -6.31 -1.10 6.69
N HIS A 10 -6.49 -0.77 5.42
CA HIS A 10 -5.48 -0.07 4.62
C HIS A 10 -5.45 1.39 5.09
N ASP A 11 -4.86 1.62 6.26
CA ASP A 11 -4.46 2.97 6.68
C ASP A 11 -3.58 3.56 5.56
N PRO A 12 -4.06 4.59 4.83
CA PRO A 12 -3.30 5.16 3.72
C PRO A 12 -1.95 5.71 4.16
N ALA A 13 -1.83 6.21 5.39
CA ALA A 13 -0.56 6.67 5.94
C ALA A 13 0.42 5.51 6.18
N ARG A 14 -0.08 4.38 6.70
CA ARG A 14 0.72 3.15 6.86
C ARG A 14 1.16 2.60 5.50
N MET A 15 0.29 2.63 4.50
CA MET A 15 0.61 2.19 3.15
C MET A 15 1.60 3.10 2.44
N ALA A 16 1.47 4.42 2.57
CA ALA A 16 2.44 5.38 2.06
C ALA A 16 3.82 5.12 2.68
N THR A 17 3.88 4.92 4.00
CA THR A 17 5.12 4.64 4.72
C THR A 17 5.76 3.32 4.26
N ALA A 18 4.96 2.26 4.12
CA ALA A 18 5.44 0.96 3.66
C ALA A 18 6.01 1.04 2.23
N ASN A 19 5.35 1.78 1.33
CA ASN A 19 5.82 1.99 -0.04
C ASN A 19 7.12 2.80 -0.09
N ARG A 20 7.29 3.85 0.74
CA ARG A 20 8.56 4.57 0.84
C ARG A 20 9.72 3.67 1.29
N ALA A 21 9.50 2.88 2.33
CA ALA A 21 10.52 1.92 2.79
C ALA A 21 10.86 0.88 1.71
N ALA A 22 9.87 0.47 0.90
CA ALA A 22 10.09 -0.42 -0.24
C ALA A 22 10.88 0.26 -1.37
N ALA A 23 10.63 1.54 -1.64
CA ALA A 23 11.38 2.32 -2.63
C ALA A 23 12.86 2.39 -2.27
N GLU A 24 13.19 2.74 -1.02
CA GLU A 24 14.58 2.77 -0.54
C GLU A 24 15.25 1.40 -0.65
N ARG A 25 14.57 0.34 -0.23
CA ARG A 25 15.11 -1.03 -0.33
C ARG A 25 15.33 -1.47 -1.76
N ALA A 26 14.49 -1.04 -2.71
CA ALA A 26 14.62 -1.41 -4.12
C ALA A 26 15.98 -1.01 -4.71
N LEU A 27 16.57 0.11 -4.27
CA LEU A 27 17.91 0.56 -4.69
C LEU A 27 19.01 -0.42 -4.27
N HIS A 28 18.79 -1.20 -3.21
CA HIS A 28 19.75 -2.13 -2.65
C HIS A 28 19.56 -3.58 -3.12
N HIS A 29 18.54 -3.87 -3.95
CA HIS A 29 18.30 -5.23 -4.43
C HIS A 29 19.33 -5.67 -5.48
N VAL A 30 20.46 -6.21 -5.01
CA VAL A 30 21.63 -6.57 -5.82
C VAL A 30 21.33 -7.55 -6.96
N GLN A 31 20.25 -8.33 -6.86
CA GLN A 31 19.79 -9.24 -7.90
C GLN A 31 19.26 -8.54 -9.17
N PHE A 32 18.98 -7.24 -9.13
CA PHE A 32 18.54 -6.46 -10.29
C PHE A 32 19.65 -5.56 -10.82
N THR A 33 19.56 -5.19 -12.11
CA THR A 33 20.43 -4.17 -12.71
C THR A 33 20.14 -2.80 -12.09
N ALA A 34 21.09 -1.86 -12.19
CA ALA A 34 20.91 -0.50 -11.66
C ALA A 34 19.66 0.19 -12.22
N THR A 35 19.40 0.05 -13.53
CA THR A 35 18.19 0.58 -14.18
C THR A 35 16.92 0.00 -13.57
N VAL A 36 16.83 -1.32 -13.42
CA VAL A 36 15.63 -1.97 -12.86
C VAL A 36 15.43 -1.60 -11.39
N ARG A 37 16.51 -1.41 -10.62
CA ARG A 37 16.40 -0.89 -9.24
C ARG A 37 15.82 0.51 -9.19
N GLN A 38 16.24 1.37 -10.12
CA GLN A 38 15.73 2.74 -10.24
C GLN A 38 14.25 2.77 -10.65
N GLU A 39 13.87 2.00 -11.66
CA GLU A 39 12.46 1.86 -12.09
C GLU A 39 11.56 1.37 -10.96
N ARG A 40 12.04 0.40 -10.17
CA ARG A 40 11.31 -0.11 -9.01
C ARG A 40 11.21 0.91 -7.88
N HIS A 41 12.28 1.67 -7.64
CA HIS A 41 12.26 2.77 -6.67
C HIS A 41 11.19 3.80 -7.07
N GLU A 42 11.18 4.23 -8.32
CA GLU A 42 10.20 5.18 -8.86
C GLU A 42 8.77 4.64 -8.78
N TYR A 43 8.57 3.35 -9.07
CA TYR A 43 7.28 2.70 -8.94
C TYR A 43 6.73 2.78 -7.51
N TYR A 44 7.53 2.37 -6.51
CA TYR A 44 7.11 2.40 -5.11
C TYR A 44 6.95 3.83 -4.58
N LEU A 45 7.76 4.77 -5.04
CA LEU A 45 7.60 6.19 -4.69
C LEU A 45 6.26 6.73 -5.20
N GLY A 46 5.92 6.44 -6.46
CA GLY A 46 4.63 6.82 -7.02
C GLY A 46 3.44 6.12 -6.34
N GLU A 47 3.57 4.87 -5.89
CA GLU A 47 2.56 4.23 -5.04
C GLU A 47 2.42 4.95 -3.69
N ALA A 48 3.53 5.34 -3.05
CA ALA A 48 3.49 6.06 -1.78
C ALA A 48 2.72 7.39 -1.92
N GLU A 49 3.01 8.17 -2.97
CA GLU A 49 2.29 9.40 -3.29
C GLU A 49 0.79 9.14 -3.52
N ARG A 50 0.42 8.07 -4.26
CA ARG A 50 -0.98 7.69 -4.44
C ARG A 50 -1.70 7.45 -3.11
N TRP A 51 -1.04 6.79 -2.16
CA TRP A 51 -1.61 6.54 -0.83
C TRP A 51 -1.75 7.82 0.01
N GLU A 52 -0.85 8.79 -0.13
CA GLU A 52 -0.96 10.08 0.56
C GLU A 52 -2.07 10.96 0.01
N HIS A 53 -2.36 10.84 -1.27
CA HIS A 53 -3.45 11.56 -1.92
C HIS A 53 -4.82 10.90 -1.66
N LEU A 54 -4.87 9.70 -1.07
CA LEU A 54 -6.12 9.09 -0.64
C LEU A 54 -6.61 9.77 0.64
N PRO A 55 -7.88 10.21 0.70
CA PRO A 55 -8.43 10.77 1.92
C PRO A 55 -8.39 9.72 3.03
N ALA A 56 -7.86 10.10 4.19
CA ALA A 56 -7.77 9.25 5.39
C ALA A 56 -9.13 8.72 5.90
N HIS A 57 -10.23 9.14 5.26
CA HIS A 57 -11.62 8.74 5.57
C HIS A 57 -12.24 8.01 4.37
N SER A 58 -11.59 6.97 3.83
CA SER A 58 -12.36 5.92 3.15
C SER A 58 -13.08 5.06 4.21
N GLU A 59 -13.82 5.72 5.10
CA GLU A 59 -14.72 5.07 6.02
C GLU A 59 -15.82 4.42 5.18
N ARG A 60 -15.75 3.09 5.09
CA ARG A 60 -16.90 2.19 5.09
C ARG A 60 -18.06 2.60 4.17
N SER A 61 -18.10 2.01 2.98
CA SER A 61 -19.35 1.50 2.43
C SER A 61 -19.26 0.00 2.21
N THR A 62 -19.01 -0.74 3.28
CA THR A 62 -19.61 -2.08 3.41
C THR A 62 -20.98 -1.90 4.04
N ASN A 63 -21.94 -1.43 3.24
CA ASN A 63 -23.35 -1.59 3.57
C ASN A 63 -23.69 -3.07 3.36
N SER A 64 -23.14 -3.95 4.21
CA SER A 64 -23.56 -5.35 4.33
C SER A 64 -24.63 -5.38 5.41
N LYS A 65 -25.79 -4.84 5.08
CA LYS A 65 -27.01 -4.99 5.88
C LYS A 65 -28.16 -5.37 4.96
N ASP A 66 -27.94 -6.35 4.11
CA ASP A 66 -29.01 -7.05 3.38
C ASP A 66 -28.46 -8.43 2.96
N MET A 67 -28.46 -9.40 3.87
CA MET A 67 -28.62 -10.81 3.48
C MET A 67 -29.21 -11.62 4.64
N HIS A 68 -30.54 -11.74 4.53
CA HIS A 68 -31.40 -12.85 4.92
C HIS A 68 -31.80 -13.01 6.39
N ALA A 69 -33.06 -12.61 6.63
CA ALA A 69 -34.00 -13.24 7.55
C ALA A 69 -34.40 -14.65 7.09
#